data_AF-A0A4Q5WNM2-F1
#
_entry.id   AF-A0A4Q5WNM2-F1
#
_cell.length_a   1.000
_cell.length_b   1.000
_cell.length_c   1.000
_cell.angle_alpha   90.00
_cell.angle_beta   90.00
_cell.angle_gamma   90.00
#
_symmetry.space_group_name_H-M   'P 1'
#
loop_
_entity.id
_entity.type
_entity.pdbx_description
1 polymer ?
#
loop_
_entity_poly.entity_id
_entity_poly.type
_entity_poly.pdbx_seq_one_letter_code
_entity_poly.pdbx_strand_id
1 'polypeptide(L)'
;MKKIPALLALFALPFAAAAQTDQQALAEVAKAVSYYLDGGTLGDSLLFSKAFHPQGQMLYMRNDTMRTVSLKDFMAGARNDGKRTDRNTRIDGIQVYGNAAQAKLTVEYPTFYFHDMMSLLKTKEGWKVVSKIFYREEKPRP
;
A
#
# COMPACT_ATOMS: atom_id res chain seq x y z
N MET A 1 -14.29 -61.25 -19.62
CA MET A 1 -13.66 -60.98 -18.31
C MET A 1 -13.62 -59.47 -18.08
N LYS A 2 -13.73 -59.07 -16.81
CA LYS A 2 -14.03 -57.73 -16.26
C LYS A 2 -13.05 -56.63 -16.75
N LYS A 3 -13.57 -55.48 -17.21
CA LYS A 3 -13.50 -54.10 -16.62
C LYS A 3 -12.08 -53.72 -16.16
N ILE A 4 -11.50 -52.58 -16.59
CA ILE A 4 -11.74 -51.23 -16.05
C ILE A 4 -11.14 -50.18 -17.03
N PRO A 5 -11.82 -49.07 -17.37
CA PRO A 5 -11.17 -47.96 -18.07
C PRO A 5 -10.34 -47.12 -17.10
N ALA A 6 -9.09 -46.87 -17.45
CA ALA A 6 -8.23 -45.90 -16.78
C ALA A 6 -8.75 -44.48 -17.09
N LEU A 7 -9.57 -43.94 -16.19
CA LEU A 7 -9.92 -42.53 -16.18
C LEU A 7 -9.58 -41.95 -14.81
N LEU A 8 -8.28 -41.76 -14.57
CA LEU A 8 -7.77 -41.01 -13.43
C LEU A 8 -6.74 -40.01 -13.96
N ALA A 9 -7.19 -38.78 -14.22
CA ALA A 9 -6.41 -37.55 -14.07
C ALA A 9 -7.17 -36.41 -14.74
N LEU A 10 -8.02 -35.68 -14.02
CA LEU A 10 -8.44 -34.32 -14.39
C LEU A 10 -9.22 -33.66 -13.25
N PHE A 11 -8.55 -33.42 -12.11
CA PHE A 11 -9.12 -32.60 -11.03
C PHE A 11 -8.08 -31.71 -10.31
N ALA A 12 -7.00 -31.31 -11.00
CA ALA A 12 -5.94 -30.47 -10.42
C ALA A 12 -5.95 -28.99 -10.89
N LEU A 13 -6.90 -28.57 -11.73
CA LEU A 13 -6.85 -27.25 -12.40
C LEU A 13 -7.35 -26.02 -11.62
N PRO A 14 -8.21 -26.07 -10.56
CA PRO A 14 -8.72 -24.83 -9.96
C PRO A 14 -7.76 -24.17 -8.94
N PHE A 15 -6.80 -24.90 -8.37
CA PHE A 15 -5.94 -24.36 -7.30
C PHE A 15 -4.88 -23.37 -7.80
N ALA A 16 -4.34 -23.61 -9.00
CA ALA A 16 -3.30 -22.75 -9.58
C ALA A 16 -3.84 -21.36 -9.96
N ALA A 17 -5.09 -21.28 -10.43
CA ALA A 17 -5.72 -20.02 -10.85
C ALA A 17 -6.01 -19.09 -9.66
N ALA A 18 -6.44 -19.63 -8.52
CA ALA A 18 -6.68 -18.85 -7.30
C ALA A 18 -5.38 -18.26 -6.74
N ALA A 19 -4.34 -19.07 -6.59
CA ALA A 19 -3.03 -18.62 -6.11
C ALA A 19 -2.38 -17.57 -7.03
N GLN A 20 -2.55 -17.70 -8.35
CA GLN A 20 -2.07 -16.71 -9.32
C GLN A 20 -2.80 -15.36 -9.19
N THR A 21 -4.10 -15.40 -8.93
CA THR A 21 -4.92 -14.19 -8.73
C THR A 21 -4.51 -13.44 -7.46
N ASP A 22 -4.25 -14.18 -6.38
CA ASP A 22 -3.80 -13.59 -5.10
C ASP A 22 -2.42 -12.95 -5.23
N GLN A 23 -1.47 -13.63 -5.87
CA GLN A 23 -0.13 -13.10 -6.11
C GLN A 23 -0.15 -11.85 -6.99
N GLN A 24 -1.01 -11.82 -8.01
CA GLN A 24 -1.20 -10.64 -8.85
C GLN A 24 -1.78 -9.47 -8.05
N ALA A 25 -2.81 -9.71 -7.24
CA ALA A 25 -3.42 -8.66 -6.42
C ALA A 25 -2.42 -8.07 -5.41
N LEU A 26 -1.59 -8.91 -4.79
CA LEU A 26 -0.50 -8.47 -3.91
C LEU A 26 0.50 -7.57 -4.66
N ALA A 27 0.91 -7.96 -5.86
CA ALA A 27 1.84 -7.17 -6.67
C ALA A 27 1.23 -5.83 -7.11
N GLU A 28 -0.06 -5.81 -7.47
CA GLU A 28 -0.78 -4.58 -7.84
C GLU A 28 -0.91 -3.61 -6.65
N VAL A 29 -1.22 -4.12 -5.46
CA VAL A 29 -1.28 -3.31 -4.23
C VAL A 29 0.10 -2.79 -3.85
N ALA A 30 1.14 -3.64 -3.93
CA ALA A 30 2.52 -3.23 -3.68
C ALA A 30 2.93 -2.09 -4.61
N LYS A 31 2.62 -2.20 -5.90
CA LYS A 31 2.87 -1.14 -6.89
C LYS A 31 2.12 0.15 -6.54
N ALA A 32 0.86 0.06 -6.12
CA ALA A 32 0.07 1.23 -5.75
C ALA A 32 0.66 1.99 -4.55
N VAL A 33 1.12 1.28 -3.51
CA VAL A 33 1.77 1.93 -2.35
C VAL A 33 3.19 2.39 -2.66
N SER A 34 3.91 1.74 -3.59
CA SER A 34 5.22 2.21 -4.04
C SER A 34 5.17 3.60 -4.67
N TYR A 35 4.07 3.99 -5.32
CA TYR A 35 3.91 5.36 -5.82
C TYR A 35 4.04 6.43 -4.71
N TYR A 36 3.46 6.17 -3.54
CA TYR A 36 3.61 7.03 -2.36
C TYR A 36 5.05 7.03 -1.83
N LEU A 37 5.66 5.84 -1.74
CA LEU A 37 7.02 5.68 -1.23
C LEU A 37 8.05 6.34 -2.15
N ASP A 38 7.98 6.07 -3.44
CA ASP A 38 8.91 6.60 -4.44
C ASP A 38 8.70 8.08 -4.67
N GLY A 39 7.44 8.53 -4.82
CA GLY A 39 7.13 9.94 -4.99
C GLY A 39 7.59 10.80 -3.82
N GLY A 40 7.40 10.31 -2.59
CA GLY A 40 7.90 11.01 -1.39
C GLY A 40 9.42 11.00 -1.27
N THR A 41 10.08 9.92 -1.73
CA THR A 41 11.54 9.83 -1.74
C THR A 41 12.15 10.72 -2.81
N LEU A 42 11.54 10.82 -4.00
CA LEU A 42 12.07 11.57 -5.14
C LEU A 42 11.63 13.04 -5.15
N GLY A 43 10.71 13.46 -4.27
CA GLY A 43 10.13 14.79 -4.35
C GLY A 43 9.31 15.00 -5.63
N ASP A 44 8.58 13.96 -6.05
CA ASP A 44 7.70 13.94 -7.22
C ASP A 44 6.24 13.82 -6.76
N SER A 45 5.53 14.95 -6.77
CA SER A 45 4.14 15.03 -6.33
C SER A 45 3.19 14.29 -7.27
N LEU A 46 3.53 14.16 -8.55
CA LEU A 46 2.69 13.47 -9.54
C LEU A 46 2.77 11.97 -9.32
N LEU A 47 3.98 11.43 -9.10
CA LEU A 47 4.17 10.04 -8.72
C LEU A 47 3.50 9.74 -7.38
N PHE A 48 3.73 10.61 -6.37
CA PHE A 48 3.13 10.48 -5.06
C PHE A 48 1.60 10.39 -5.11
N SER A 49 0.97 11.29 -5.86
CA SER A 49 -0.49 11.41 -5.93
C SER A 49 -1.17 10.23 -6.62
N LYS A 50 -0.45 9.46 -7.46
CA LYS A 50 -0.99 8.26 -8.13
C LYS A 50 -1.48 7.21 -7.13
N ALA A 51 -0.90 7.17 -5.93
CA ALA A 51 -1.25 6.21 -4.90
C ALA A 51 -2.64 6.43 -4.31
N PHE A 52 -3.16 7.66 -4.30
CA PHE A 52 -4.29 8.04 -3.46
C PHE A 52 -5.58 8.29 -4.24
N HIS A 53 -6.71 8.07 -3.58
CA HIS A 53 -8.01 8.51 -4.04
C HIS A 53 -8.37 9.85 -3.38
N PRO A 54 -8.85 10.88 -4.11
CA PRO A 54 -9.06 12.23 -3.57
C PRO A 54 -10.17 12.32 -2.50
N GLN A 55 -11.09 11.35 -2.46
CA GLN A 55 -12.15 11.28 -1.45
C GLN A 55 -11.73 10.65 -0.11
N GLY A 56 -10.51 10.13 -0.01
CA GLY A 56 -10.06 9.49 1.21
C GLY A 56 -9.57 10.47 2.28
N GLN A 57 -9.14 9.93 3.42
CA GLN A 57 -8.69 10.71 4.57
C GLN A 57 -7.44 10.14 5.24
N MET A 58 -6.64 11.02 5.83
CA MET A 58 -5.57 10.66 6.75
C MET A 58 -5.97 11.07 8.17
N LEU A 59 -5.86 10.15 9.13
CA LEU A 59 -6.11 10.42 10.54
C LEU A 59 -4.86 10.13 11.38
N TYR A 60 -4.58 10.97 12.36
CA TYR A 60 -3.44 10.77 13.26
C TYR A 60 -3.64 11.51 14.58
N MET A 61 -2.87 11.11 15.59
CA MET A 61 -2.87 11.77 16.90
C MET A 61 -1.78 12.82 16.96
N ARG A 62 -2.10 13.99 17.53
CA ARG A 62 -1.13 15.02 17.88
C ARG A 62 -1.54 15.64 19.22
N ASN A 63 -0.68 15.54 20.23
CA ASN A 63 -0.95 16.01 21.60
C ASN A 63 -2.32 15.51 22.10
N ASP A 64 -2.52 14.19 22.05
CA ASP A 64 -3.76 13.50 22.43
C ASP A 64 -5.04 13.94 21.71
N THR A 65 -4.90 14.73 20.65
CA THR A 65 -6.00 15.19 19.80
C THR A 65 -5.96 14.48 18.47
N MET A 66 -7.07 13.84 18.09
CA MET A 66 -7.24 13.28 16.75
C MET A 66 -7.31 14.41 15.72
N ARG A 67 -6.55 14.27 14.64
CA ARG A 67 -6.54 15.16 13.49
C ARG A 67 -6.99 14.39 12.26
N THR A 68 -7.77 15.04 11.43
CA THR A 68 -8.22 14.53 10.13
C THR A 68 -7.76 15.47 9.04
N VAL A 69 -7.16 14.93 7.99
CA VAL A 69 -6.71 15.66 6.80
C VAL A 69 -7.27 14.94 5.59
N SER A 70 -7.89 15.65 4.64
CA SER A 70 -8.33 15.01 3.41
C SER A 70 -7.12 14.52 2.61
N LEU A 71 -7.22 13.39 1.90
CA LEU A 71 -6.13 12.95 1.05
C LEU A 71 -5.86 13.93 -0.10
N LYS A 72 -6.88 14.69 -0.52
CA LYS A 72 -6.71 15.81 -1.45
C LYS A 72 -5.72 16.84 -0.92
N ASP A 73 -5.91 17.31 0.31
CA ASP A 73 -5.02 18.31 0.93
C ASP A 73 -3.64 17.71 1.22
N PHE A 74 -3.60 16.44 1.63
CA PHE A 74 -2.34 15.72 1.84
C PHE A 74 -1.51 15.63 0.55
N MET A 75 -2.14 15.30 -0.59
CA MET A 75 -1.49 15.30 -1.90
C MET A 75 -1.06 16.70 -2.32
N ALA A 76 -1.87 17.73 -2.06
CA ALA A 76 -1.54 19.11 -2.38
C ALA A 76 -0.30 19.62 -1.62
N GLY A 77 -0.02 19.06 -0.43
CA GLY A 77 1.19 19.33 0.34
C GLY A 77 2.42 18.54 -0.11
N ALA A 78 2.30 17.63 -1.08
CA ALA A 78 3.43 16.85 -1.56
C ALA A 78 4.44 17.74 -2.31
N ARG A 79 5.73 17.54 -2.03
CA ARG A 79 6.82 18.28 -2.67
C ARG A 79 6.95 17.87 -4.14
N ASN A 80 7.26 18.84 -5.00
CA ASN A 80 7.48 18.63 -6.44
C ASN A 80 8.76 19.31 -6.95
N ASP A 81 9.87 19.11 -6.24
CA ASP A 81 11.16 19.74 -6.55
C ASP A 81 12.18 18.77 -7.17
N GLY A 82 11.82 17.49 -7.32
CA GLY A 82 12.70 16.44 -7.83
C GLY A 82 13.90 16.14 -6.93
N LYS A 83 13.94 16.70 -5.72
CA LYS A 83 15.05 16.46 -4.78
C LYS A 83 14.78 15.21 -3.99
N ARG A 84 15.78 14.34 -3.97
CA ARG A 84 15.73 13.13 -3.16
C ARG A 84 15.72 13.48 -1.67
N THR A 85 14.78 12.92 -0.92
CA THR A 85 14.78 12.94 0.55
C THR A 85 15.63 11.81 1.09
N ASP A 86 16.44 12.12 2.10
CA ASP A 86 17.16 11.12 2.88
C ASP A 86 16.16 10.34 3.74
N ARG A 87 15.68 9.22 3.17
CA ARG A 87 14.79 8.27 3.82
C ARG A 87 14.92 6.90 3.19
N ASN A 88 14.69 5.87 3.99
CA ASN A 88 14.53 4.49 3.52
C ASN A 88 13.07 4.07 3.67
N THR A 89 12.57 3.28 2.74
CA THR A 89 11.16 2.86 2.71
C THR A 89 11.04 1.36 2.55
N ARG A 90 10.11 0.75 3.29
CA ARG A 90 9.81 -0.68 3.18
C ARG A 90 8.32 -0.94 3.27
N ILE A 91 7.86 -1.95 2.54
CA ILE A 91 6.54 -2.56 2.72
C ILE A 91 6.69 -3.70 3.73
N ASP A 92 6.07 -3.57 4.90
CA ASP A 92 6.17 -4.55 5.98
C ASP A 92 5.18 -5.72 5.80
N GLY A 93 4.07 -5.47 5.12
CA GLY A 93 3.10 -6.50 4.81
C GLY A 93 1.89 -5.96 4.06
N ILE A 94 1.26 -6.83 3.29
CA ILE A 94 0.03 -6.55 2.54
C ILE A 94 -0.98 -7.66 2.82
N GLN A 95 -2.24 -7.29 3.00
CA GLN A 95 -3.37 -8.21 3.07
C GLN A 95 -4.40 -7.78 2.02
N VAL A 96 -4.96 -8.74 1.29
CA VAL A 96 -5.95 -8.48 0.23
C VAL A 96 -7.15 -9.39 0.41
N TYR A 97 -8.34 -8.81 0.31
CA TYR A 97 -9.63 -9.50 0.32
C TYR A 97 -10.50 -8.92 -0.80
N GLY A 98 -10.58 -9.64 -1.92
CA GLY A 98 -11.36 -9.20 -3.09
C GLY A 98 -10.89 -7.84 -3.61
N ASN A 99 -11.72 -6.80 -3.43
CA ASN A 99 -11.43 -5.42 -3.85
C ASN A 99 -10.94 -4.51 -2.72
N ALA A 100 -10.68 -5.04 -1.52
CA ALA A 100 -10.15 -4.30 -0.38
C ALA A 100 -8.78 -4.83 0.03
N ALA A 101 -7.89 -3.94 0.47
CA ALA A 101 -6.57 -4.31 0.93
C ALA A 101 -6.08 -3.42 2.07
N GLN A 102 -5.14 -3.94 2.85
CA GLN A 102 -4.34 -3.16 3.78
C GLN A 102 -2.85 -3.33 3.48
N ALA A 103 -2.09 -2.26 3.67
CA ALA A 103 -0.63 -2.28 3.59
C ALA A 103 -0.03 -1.60 4.82
N LYS A 104 0.98 -2.25 5.43
CA LYS A 104 1.81 -1.66 6.48
C LYS A 104 3.14 -1.24 5.87
N LEU A 105 3.55 -0.01 6.13
CA LEU A 105 4.78 0.56 5.58
C LEU A 105 5.63 1.16 6.69
N THR A 106 6.94 1.05 6.53
CA THR A 106 7.91 1.77 7.35
C THR A 106 8.59 2.82 6.47
N VAL A 107 8.56 4.08 6.90
CA VAL A 107 9.36 5.17 6.31
C VAL A 107 10.35 5.64 7.37
N GLU A 108 11.61 5.32 7.16
CA GLU A 108 12.71 5.66 8.04
C GLU A 108 13.34 6.98 7.62
N TYR A 109 13.40 7.93 8.55
CA TYR A 109 14.18 9.15 8.46
C TYR A 109 15.39 9.07 9.41
N PRO A 110 16.36 10.00 9.31
CA PRO A 110 17.52 10.01 10.20
C PRO A 110 17.17 10.03 11.69
N THR A 111 16.08 10.69 12.07
CA THR A 111 15.70 10.94 13.47
C THR A 111 14.42 10.25 13.93
N PHE A 112 13.63 9.65 13.03
CA PHE A 112 12.36 9.00 13.39
C PHE A 112 11.92 7.99 12.33
N TYR A 113 10.92 7.19 12.67
CA TYR A 113 10.16 6.34 11.75
C TYR A 113 8.73 6.83 11.63
N PHE A 114 8.13 6.64 10.46
CA PHE A 114 6.68 6.52 10.33
C PHE A 114 6.32 5.06 10.12
N HIS A 115 5.38 4.58 10.93
CA HIS A 115 4.69 3.31 10.75
C HIS A 115 3.31 3.63 10.19
N ASP A 116 3.17 3.47 8.88
CA ASP A 116 1.94 3.79 8.16
C ASP A 116 1.06 2.54 8.02
N MET A 117 -0.24 2.70 8.27
CA MET A 117 -1.26 1.70 7.98
C MET A 117 -2.22 2.28 6.93
N MET A 118 -2.17 1.71 5.74
CA MET A 118 -2.90 2.15 4.57
C MET A 118 -4.07 1.20 4.30
N SER A 119 -5.27 1.75 4.10
CA SER A 119 -6.40 1.01 3.53
C SER A 119 -6.55 1.37 2.06
N LEU A 120 -6.72 0.36 1.20
CA LEU A 120 -6.84 0.50 -0.23
C LEU A 120 -8.11 -0.15 -0.76
N LEU A 121 -8.66 0.43 -1.83
CA LEU A 121 -9.74 -0.16 -2.63
C LEU A 121 -9.31 -0.30 -4.09
N LYS A 122 -9.75 -1.39 -4.73
CA LYS A 122 -9.60 -1.58 -6.18
C LYS A 122 -10.71 -0.79 -6.89
N THR A 123 -10.33 0.32 -7.49
CA THR A 123 -11.21 1.19 -8.28
C THR A 123 -11.14 0.84 -9.77
N LYS A 124 -11.93 1.52 -10.61
CA LYS A 124 -11.80 1.42 -12.08
C LYS A 124 -10.42 1.87 -12.59
N GLU A 125 -9.73 2.72 -11.83
CA GLU A 125 -8.38 3.22 -12.15
C GLU A 125 -7.27 2.35 -11.55
N GLY A 126 -7.63 1.22 -10.95
CA GLY A 126 -6.72 0.35 -10.20
C GLY A 126 -6.79 0.58 -8.68
N TRP A 127 -5.83 0.02 -7.96
CA TRP A 127 -5.75 0.15 -6.51
C TRP A 127 -5.40 1.57 -6.09
N LYS A 128 -6.16 2.09 -5.11
CA LYS A 128 -5.97 3.42 -4.55
C LYS A 128 -6.05 3.37 -3.03
N VAL A 129 -5.18 4.12 -2.37
CA VAL A 129 -5.25 4.38 -0.93
C VAL A 129 -6.43 5.32 -0.66
N VAL A 130 -7.33 4.88 0.21
CA VAL A 130 -8.54 5.62 0.62
C VAL A 130 -8.50 6.03 2.08
N SER A 131 -7.63 5.42 2.88
CA SER A 131 -7.38 5.85 4.26
C SER A 131 -5.92 5.63 4.64
N LYS A 132 -5.38 6.54 5.45
CA LYS A 132 -4.07 6.42 6.08
C LYS A 132 -4.18 6.75 7.56
N ILE A 133 -3.60 5.91 8.41
CA ILE A 133 -3.23 6.29 9.77
C ILE A 133 -1.75 6.01 9.97
N PHE A 134 -1.12 6.65 10.96
CA PHE A 134 0.30 6.42 11.24
C PHE A 134 0.65 6.63 12.70
N TYR A 135 1.77 6.03 13.09
CA TYR A 135 2.50 6.37 14.32
C TYR A 135 3.88 6.92 13.94
N ARG A 136 4.29 8.01 14.60
CA ARG A 136 5.64 8.56 14.49
C ARG A 136 6.45 8.10 15.70
N GLU A 137 7.51 7.35 15.45
CA GLU A 137 8.41 6.85 16.48
C GLU A 137 9.74 7.63 16.41
N GLU A 138 10.09 8.38 17.45
CA GLU A 138 11.41 9.02 17.52
C GLU A 138 12.50 7.98 17.71
N LYS A 139 13.63 8.14 17.03
CA LYS A 139 14.84 7.38 17.33
C LYS A 139 15.46 7.89 18.64
N PRO A 140 16.12 7.01 19.42
CA PRO A 140 16.94 7.45 20.54
C PRO A 140 17.92 8.52 20.06
N ARG A 141 18.03 9.62 20.81
CA ARG A 141 19.14 10.55 20.60
C ARG A 141 20.44 9.83 20.99
N PRO A 142 21.52 9.94 20.21
CA PRO A 142 22.82 9.42 20.62
C PRO A 142 23.29 10.05 21.94
#